data_AF-A0A0F8VRY2-F1
#
_entry.id   AF-A0A0F8VRY2-F1
#
_cell.length_a   1.000
_cell.length_b   1.000
_cell.length_c   1.000
_cell.angle_alpha   90.00
_cell.angle_beta   90.00
_cell.angle_gamma   90.00
#
_symmetry.space_group_name_H-M   'P 1'
#
loop_
_entity.id
_entity.type
_entity.pdbx_description
1 polymer ?
#
loop_
_entity_poly.entity_id
_entity_poly.type
_entity_poly.pdbx_seq_one_letter_code
_entity_poly.pdbx_strand_id
1 'polypeptide(L)'
;LMVVGIVIHEIFHILMCLITNTPVESVKLLEKIKTEGPGYKKYEFNGRVSIKKGKGMSFLQDVLIGVAPLFFSFWLFFFLLDKVIHPTNEIIFFTCLFIIISIIFSAAPSSEDLRCIPQAFSENVGYSMYQIFLLIFSILLVWLIIPVLKQPYPHEIIIYLLIGTSYYVWKYGIKLVGFLYRFAIPNKNFKRI
;
A
#
# COMPACT_ATOMS: atom_id res chain seq x y z
N LEU A 1 6.63 -2.91 -23.56
CA LEU A 1 7.48 -2.82 -22.36
C LEU A 1 6.73 -2.09 -21.23
N MET A 2 6.38 -0.82 -21.39
CA MET A 2 5.63 -0.04 -20.39
C MET A 2 4.30 -0.66 -19.94
N VAL A 3 3.59 -1.40 -20.80
CA VAL A 3 2.31 -2.05 -20.47
C VAL A 3 2.42 -2.97 -19.25
N VAL A 4 3.47 -3.78 -19.15
CA VAL A 4 3.66 -4.69 -18.00
C VAL A 4 3.93 -3.89 -16.73
N GLY A 5 4.72 -2.83 -16.85
CA GLY A 5 4.96 -1.90 -15.74
C GLY A 5 3.68 -1.23 -15.24
N ILE A 6 2.81 -0.77 -16.14
CA ILE A 6 1.50 -0.18 -15.81
C ILE A 6 0.61 -1.20 -15.08
N VAL A 7 0.55 -2.44 -15.57
CA VAL A 7 -0.25 -3.49 -14.90
C VAL A 7 0.29 -3.76 -13.49
N ILE A 8 1.60 -3.87 -13.32
CA ILE A 8 2.25 -4.04 -12.01
C ILE A 8 1.94 -2.84 -11.09
N HIS A 9 2.03 -1.62 -11.62
CA HIS A 9 1.73 -0.38 -10.90
C HIS A 9 0.30 -0.40 -10.33
N GLU A 10 -0.71 -0.71 -11.15
CA GLU A 10 -2.09 -0.79 -10.68
C GLU A 10 -2.32 -1.94 -9.70
N ILE A 11 -1.64 -3.08 -9.88
CA ILE A 11 -1.69 -4.19 -8.92
C ILE A 11 -1.21 -3.73 -7.53
N PHE A 12 -0.20 -2.87 -7.47
CA PHE A 12 0.30 -2.33 -6.21
C PHE A 12 -0.69 -1.37 -5.53
N HIS A 13 -1.42 -0.56 -6.30
CA HIS A 13 -2.55 0.21 -5.78
C HIS A 13 -3.63 -0.69 -5.19
N ILE A 14 -4.01 -1.75 -5.91
CA ILE A 14 -5.01 -2.73 -5.44
C ILE A 14 -4.53 -3.41 -4.15
N LEU A 15 -3.28 -3.85 -4.12
CA LEU A 15 -2.69 -4.51 -2.95
C LEU A 15 -2.73 -3.58 -1.73
N MET A 16 -2.37 -2.31 -1.90
CA MET A 16 -2.44 -1.36 -0.80
C MET A 16 -3.88 -1.05 -0.39
N CYS A 17 -4.83 -0.99 -1.33
CA CYS A 17 -6.25 -0.85 -1.01
C CYS A 17 -6.74 -2.03 -0.16
N LEU A 18 -6.30 -3.26 -0.46
CA LEU A 18 -6.63 -4.44 0.36
C LEU A 18 -6.02 -4.35 1.77
N ILE A 19 -4.75 -3.98 1.88
CA ILE A 19 -4.06 -3.81 3.17
C ILE A 19 -4.73 -2.75 4.03
N THR A 20 -5.14 -1.64 3.43
CA THR A 20 -5.77 -0.51 4.11
C THR A 20 -7.28 -0.68 4.28
N ASN A 21 -7.86 -1.78 3.80
CA ASN A 21 -9.30 -2.06 3.76
C ASN A 21 -10.11 -0.91 3.11
N THR A 22 -9.53 -0.34 2.04
CA THR A 22 -10.11 0.76 1.27
C THR A 22 -11.05 0.19 0.19
N PRO A 23 -12.30 0.67 0.10
CA PRO A 23 -13.32 0.10 -0.79
C PRO A 23 -13.06 0.49 -2.25
N VAL A 24 -12.59 -0.46 -3.05
CA VAL A 24 -12.42 -0.27 -4.50
C VAL A 24 -13.78 -0.35 -5.20
N GLU A 25 -14.07 0.62 -6.06
CA GLU A 25 -15.28 0.67 -6.88
C GLU A 25 -15.07 0.02 -8.25
N SER A 26 -13.97 0.37 -8.91
CA SER A 26 -13.62 -0.22 -10.21
C SER A 26 -12.12 -0.26 -10.41
N VAL A 27 -11.66 -1.26 -11.16
CA VAL A 27 -10.26 -1.44 -11.54
C VAL A 27 -10.19 -1.55 -13.06
N LYS A 28 -9.35 -0.72 -13.67
CA LYS A 28 -8.95 -0.83 -15.06
C LYS A 28 -7.43 -0.93 -15.10
N LEU A 29 -6.91 -2.14 -15.31
CA LEU A 29 -5.45 -2.38 -15.37
C LEU A 29 -4.81 -1.80 -16.64
N LEU A 30 -5.60 -1.65 -17.70
CA LEU A 30 -5.15 -1.08 -18.96
C LEU A 30 -6.31 -0.37 -19.66
N GLU A 31 -6.19 0.92 -19.84
CA GLU A 31 -7.11 1.78 -20.54
C GLU A 31 -6.36 2.50 -21.66
N LYS A 32 -6.88 2.35 -22.88
CA LYS A 32 -6.34 3.02 -24.06
C LYS A 32 -6.97 4.40 -24.17
N ILE A 33 -6.20 5.43 -23.87
CA ILE A 33 -6.60 6.82 -23.99
C ILE A 33 -6.23 7.29 -25.41
N LYS A 34 -7.22 7.84 -26.10
CA LYS A 34 -7.03 8.44 -27.42
C LYS A 34 -6.93 9.96 -27.24
N THR A 35 -5.76 10.51 -27.48
CA THR A 35 -5.55 11.95 -27.47
C THR A 35 -5.48 12.41 -28.93
N GLU A 36 -6.51 13.13 -29.38
CA GLU A 36 -6.56 13.73 -30.72
C GLU A 36 -6.15 15.21 -30.63
N GLY A 37 -5.02 15.54 -31.24
CA GLY A 37 -4.58 16.92 -31.47
C GLY A 37 -4.65 17.28 -32.95
N PRO A 38 -4.49 18.57 -33.33
CA PRO A 38 -4.46 18.96 -34.74
C PRO A 38 -3.27 18.28 -35.44
N GLY A 39 -3.56 17.25 -36.24
CA GLY A 39 -2.58 16.55 -37.08
C GLY A 39 -1.98 15.25 -36.54
N TYR A 40 -2.31 14.80 -35.32
CA TYR A 40 -1.83 13.51 -34.82
C TYR A 40 -2.83 12.80 -33.90
N LYS A 41 -2.84 11.46 -34.00
CA LYS A 41 -3.55 10.56 -33.08
C LYS A 41 -2.51 9.91 -32.18
N LYS A 42 -2.45 10.32 -30.91
CA LYS A 42 -1.61 9.66 -29.90
C LYS A 42 -2.46 8.66 -29.14
N TYR A 43 -1.97 7.44 -29.02
CA TYR A 43 -2.57 6.42 -28.15
C TYR A 43 -1.68 6.28 -26.92
N GLU A 44 -2.25 6.53 -25.75
CA GLU A 44 -1.60 6.34 -24.46
C GLU A 44 -2.29 5.19 -23.73
N PHE A 45 -1.52 4.44 -22.94
CA PHE A 45 -2.05 3.37 -22.12
C PHE A 45 -1.82 3.77 -20.66
N ASN A 46 -2.91 3.84 -19.89
CA ASN A 46 -2.87 4.12 -18.46
C ASN A 46 -3.68 3.07 -17.71
N GLY A 47 -3.46 2.97 -16.40
CA GLY A 47 -4.33 2.24 -15.50
C GLY A 47 -5.18 3.19 -14.67
N ARG A 48 -6.19 2.64 -13.97
CA ARG A 48 -6.98 3.37 -12.98
C ARG A 48 -7.58 2.42 -11.96
N VAL A 49 -7.32 2.68 -10.69
CA VAL A 49 -8.09 2.15 -9.56
C VAL A 49 -8.99 3.27 -9.03
N SER A 50 -10.31 3.09 -9.13
CA SER A 50 -11.29 4.05 -8.60
C SER A 50 -11.81 3.58 -7.25
N ILE A 51 -11.86 4.50 -6.28
CA ILE A 51 -12.30 4.24 -4.91
C ILE A 51 -13.74 4.70 -4.74
N LYS A 52 -14.53 3.94 -3.97
CA LYS A 52 -15.97 4.19 -3.78
C LYS A 52 -16.22 5.54 -3.13
N LYS A 53 -16.87 6.45 -3.88
CA LYS A 53 -17.27 7.78 -3.38
C LYS A 53 -18.20 7.66 -2.16
N GLY A 54 -17.91 8.40 -1.10
CA GLY A 54 -18.75 8.51 0.10
C GLY A 54 -18.27 7.73 1.34
N LYS A 55 -17.28 6.84 1.21
CA LYS A 55 -16.48 6.41 2.37
C LYS A 55 -15.24 7.29 2.41
N GLY A 56 -15.21 8.27 3.32
CA GLY A 56 -14.05 9.13 3.51
C GLY A 56 -12.82 8.27 3.80
N MET A 57 -11.73 8.52 3.07
CA MET A 57 -10.43 7.94 3.35
C MET A 57 -9.71 8.81 4.36
N SER A 58 -8.84 8.19 5.16
CA SER A 58 -7.92 8.95 5.99
C SER A 58 -6.71 9.39 5.19
N PHE A 59 -6.10 10.52 5.59
CA PHE A 59 -4.87 11.02 4.99
C PHE A 59 -3.78 9.94 4.88
N LEU A 60 -3.60 9.12 5.92
CA LEU A 60 -2.63 8.02 5.87
C LEU A 60 -2.97 6.98 4.79
N GLN A 61 -4.26 6.67 4.56
CA GLN A 61 -4.66 5.75 3.50
C GLN A 61 -4.35 6.33 2.12
N ASP A 62 -4.64 7.62 1.90
CA ASP A 62 -4.34 8.30 0.63
C ASP A 62 -2.83 8.36 0.37
N VAL A 63 -2.02 8.67 1.38
CA VAL A 63 -0.56 8.63 1.28
C VAL A 63 -0.06 7.22 0.96
N LEU A 64 -0.54 6.22 1.69
CA LEU A 64 -0.09 4.84 1.50
C LEU A 64 -0.45 4.32 0.11
N ILE A 65 -1.67 4.58 -0.36
CA ILE A 65 -2.12 4.17 -1.70
C ILE A 65 -1.35 4.94 -2.77
N GLY A 66 -1.29 6.28 -2.69
CA GLY A 66 -0.59 7.11 -3.69
C GLY A 66 0.89 6.77 -3.85
N VAL A 67 1.57 6.34 -2.78
CA VAL A 67 2.99 5.96 -2.80
C VAL A 67 3.19 4.43 -2.95
N ALA A 68 2.13 3.62 -2.92
CA ALA A 68 2.23 2.16 -2.99
C ALA A 68 3.02 1.64 -4.19
N PRO A 69 2.80 2.14 -5.42
CA PRO A 69 3.54 1.64 -6.57
C PRO A 69 5.04 1.83 -6.44
N LEU A 70 5.47 2.97 -5.90
CA LEU A 70 6.88 3.25 -5.65
C LEU A 70 7.46 2.30 -4.61
N PHE A 71 6.76 2.13 -3.48
CA PHE A 71 7.22 1.28 -2.38
C PHE A 71 7.37 -0.19 -2.81
N PHE A 72 6.35 -0.77 -3.42
CA PHE A 72 6.40 -2.17 -3.84
C PHE A 72 7.33 -2.39 -5.03
N SER A 73 7.40 -1.44 -5.97
CA SER A 73 8.35 -1.50 -7.09
C SER A 73 9.80 -1.50 -6.63
N PHE A 74 10.13 -0.75 -5.58
CA PHE A 74 11.47 -0.73 -5.00
C PHE A 74 11.90 -2.12 -4.53
N TRP A 75 11.07 -2.79 -3.72
CA TRP A 75 11.38 -4.13 -3.22
C TRP A 75 11.39 -5.19 -4.33
N LEU A 76 10.43 -5.12 -5.25
CA LEU A 76 10.39 -6.02 -6.39
C LEU A 76 11.62 -5.85 -7.29
N PHE A 77 12.08 -4.62 -7.50
CA PHE A 77 13.29 -4.33 -8.28
C PHE A 77 14.52 -5.04 -7.68
N PHE A 78 14.78 -4.91 -6.38
CA PHE A 78 15.93 -5.57 -5.74
C PHE A 78 15.82 -7.08 -5.75
N PHE A 79 14.60 -7.62 -5.54
CA PHE A 79 14.37 -9.05 -5.63
C PHE A 79 14.66 -9.60 -7.04
N LEU A 80 14.23 -8.89 -8.08
CA LEU A 80 14.50 -9.28 -9.47
C LEU A 80 15.97 -9.05 -9.86
N LEU A 81 16.61 -8.00 -9.33
CA LEU A 81 18.01 -7.70 -9.58
C LEU A 81 18.92 -8.84 -9.11
N ASP A 82 18.63 -9.44 -7.94
CA ASP A 82 19.33 -10.64 -7.47
C ASP A 82 19.24 -11.79 -8.50
N LYS A 83 18.07 -11.98 -9.13
CA LYS A 83 17.88 -13.01 -10.18
C LYS A 83 18.56 -12.69 -11.50
N VAL A 84 18.83 -11.41 -11.77
CA VAL A 84 19.62 -10.98 -12.93
C VAL A 84 21.12 -11.17 -12.67
N ILE A 85 21.59 -10.88 -11.46
CA ILE A 85 23.00 -11.05 -11.07
C ILE A 85 23.35 -12.55 -10.91
N HIS A 86 22.42 -13.33 -10.36
CA HIS A 86 22.57 -14.78 -10.12
C HIS A 86 21.50 -15.58 -10.87
N PRO A 87 21.54 -15.62 -12.22
CA PRO A 87 20.52 -16.28 -13.00
C PRO A 87 20.62 -17.80 -12.87
N THR A 88 19.47 -18.44 -12.65
CA THR A 88 19.36 -19.91 -12.63
C THR A 88 19.27 -20.51 -14.03
N ASN A 89 18.71 -19.76 -14.99
CA ASN A 89 18.72 -20.07 -16.42
C ASN A 89 18.50 -18.79 -17.26
N GLU A 90 18.72 -18.91 -18.57
CA GLU A 90 18.59 -17.78 -19.51
C GLU A 90 17.16 -17.22 -19.58
N ILE A 91 16.14 -18.07 -19.50
CA ILE A 91 14.73 -17.65 -19.57
C ILE A 91 14.39 -16.72 -18.39
N ILE A 92 14.80 -17.10 -17.18
CA ILE A 92 14.60 -16.32 -15.97
C ILE A 92 15.39 -15.00 -16.07
N PHE A 93 16.63 -15.05 -16.55
CA PHE A 93 17.44 -13.85 -16.78
C PHE A 93 16.71 -12.84 -17.67
N PHE A 94 16.30 -13.23 -18.88
CA PHE A 94 15.63 -12.33 -19.82
C PHE A 94 14.27 -11.86 -19.30
N THR A 95 13.52 -12.73 -18.61
CA THR A 95 12.21 -12.37 -18.03
C THR A 95 12.38 -11.34 -16.91
N CYS A 96 13.29 -11.57 -15.96
CA CYS A 96 13.56 -10.64 -14.87
C CYS A 96 14.08 -9.30 -15.39
N LEU A 97 15.00 -9.32 -16.37
CA LEU A 97 15.52 -8.11 -17.00
C LEU A 97 14.39 -7.31 -17.68
N PHE A 98 13.50 -7.98 -18.42
CA PHE A 98 12.35 -7.34 -19.06
C PHE A 98 11.40 -6.68 -18.04
N ILE A 99 11.13 -7.34 -16.93
CA ILE A 99 10.27 -6.81 -15.86
C ILE A 99 10.95 -5.61 -15.18
N ILE A 100 12.25 -5.71 -14.86
CA ILE A 100 13.02 -4.60 -14.26
C ILE A 100 12.93 -3.34 -15.13
N ILE A 101 13.21 -3.46 -16.43
CA ILE A 101 13.14 -2.31 -17.34
C ILE A 101 11.71 -1.76 -17.36
N SER A 102 10.69 -2.62 -17.37
CA SER A 102 9.29 -2.20 -17.33
C SER A 102 8.94 -1.43 -16.06
N ILE A 103 9.41 -1.87 -14.89
CA ILE A 103 9.21 -1.22 -13.59
C ILE A 103 9.92 0.15 -13.56
N ILE A 104 11.16 0.25 -14.05
CA ILE A 104 11.89 1.53 -14.07
C ILE A 104 11.07 2.63 -14.76
N PHE A 105 10.36 2.27 -15.84
CA PHE A 105 9.54 3.22 -16.60
C PHE A 105 8.16 3.50 -15.99
N SER A 106 7.68 2.70 -15.03
CA SER A 106 6.31 2.80 -14.51
C SER A 106 6.20 2.93 -12.99
N ALA A 107 7.31 2.85 -12.25
CA ALA A 107 7.31 2.86 -10.78
C ALA A 107 6.94 4.22 -10.17
N ALA A 108 7.13 5.30 -10.92
CA ALA A 108 6.83 6.64 -10.46
C ALA A 108 5.31 6.80 -10.25
N PRO A 109 4.85 7.31 -9.09
CA PRO A 109 3.45 7.62 -8.88
C PRO A 109 2.97 8.65 -9.89
N SER A 110 1.73 8.48 -10.36
CA SER A 110 1.13 9.42 -11.31
C SER A 110 0.85 10.78 -10.66
N SER A 111 0.60 11.81 -11.48
CA SER A 111 0.23 13.13 -10.94
C SER A 111 -1.08 13.07 -10.16
N GLU A 112 -1.99 12.21 -10.58
CA GLU A 112 -3.25 11.89 -9.92
C GLU A 112 -3.01 11.25 -8.56
N ASP A 113 -2.08 10.29 -8.47
CA ASP A 113 -1.70 9.62 -7.21
C ASP A 113 -1.08 10.59 -6.21
N LEU A 114 -0.33 11.59 -6.67
CA LEU A 114 0.26 12.59 -5.79
C LEU A 114 -0.74 13.68 -5.39
N ARG A 115 -1.74 13.96 -6.22
CA ARG A 115 -2.77 14.98 -5.94
C ARG A 115 -3.73 14.56 -4.83
N CYS A 116 -3.94 13.27 -4.61
CA CYS A 116 -4.81 12.81 -3.53
C CYS A 116 -4.28 13.18 -2.13
N ILE A 117 -2.95 13.30 -1.97
CA ILE A 117 -2.31 13.60 -0.69
C ILE A 117 -2.63 15.02 -0.16
N PRO A 118 -2.33 16.11 -0.91
CA PRO A 118 -2.68 17.46 -0.47
C PRO A 118 -4.20 17.65 -0.41
N GLN A 119 -4.95 16.96 -1.26
CA GLN A 119 -6.42 16.97 -1.19
C GLN A 119 -6.89 16.39 0.15
N ALA A 120 -6.48 15.18 0.51
CA ALA A 120 -6.83 14.52 1.76
C ALA A 120 -6.41 15.35 3.00
N PHE A 121 -5.24 16.00 2.94
CA PHE A 121 -4.80 16.90 4.00
C PHE A 121 -5.74 18.09 4.18
N SER A 122 -6.18 18.71 3.07
CA SER A 122 -7.07 19.87 3.09
C SER A 122 -8.51 19.53 3.49
N GLU A 123 -8.97 18.29 3.26
CA GLU A 123 -10.29 17.82 3.71
C GLU A 123 -10.42 17.77 5.24
N ASN A 124 -9.37 17.35 5.96
CA ASN A 124 -9.35 17.36 7.42
C ASN A 124 -7.93 17.56 7.98
N VAL A 125 -7.53 18.82 8.11
CA VAL A 125 -6.19 19.20 8.58
C VAL A 125 -5.91 18.67 9.99
N GLY A 126 -6.86 18.79 10.92
CA GLY A 126 -6.66 18.37 12.31
C GLY A 126 -6.39 16.88 12.45
N TYR A 127 -7.19 16.05 11.78
CA TYR A 127 -6.99 14.61 11.79
C TYR A 127 -5.72 14.19 11.03
N SER A 128 -5.41 14.86 9.92
CA SER A 128 -4.18 14.62 9.15
C SER A 128 -2.94 14.93 9.98
N MET A 129 -2.91 16.05 10.68
CA MET A 129 -1.82 16.42 11.60
C MET A 129 -1.65 15.42 12.74
N TYR A 130 -2.76 14.92 13.29
CA TYR A 130 -2.73 13.85 14.29
C TYR A 130 -2.10 12.57 13.74
N GLN A 131 -2.47 12.16 12.52
CA GLN A 131 -1.87 10.99 11.86
C GLN A 131 -0.37 11.18 11.59
N ILE A 132 0.04 12.37 11.14
CA ILE A 132 1.46 12.70 10.94
C ILE A 132 2.23 12.64 12.27
N PHE A 133 1.68 13.22 13.33
CA PHE A 133 2.28 13.17 14.66
C PHE A 133 2.46 11.72 15.14
N LEU A 134 1.41 10.89 15.03
CA LEU A 134 1.49 9.48 15.40
C LEU A 134 2.54 8.71 14.59
N LEU A 135 2.65 9.00 13.29
CA LEU A 135 3.64 8.36 12.42
C LEU A 135 5.06 8.72 12.85
N ILE A 136 5.34 10.01 13.06
CA ILE A 136 6.65 10.49 13.54
C ILE A 136 6.97 9.87 14.90
N PHE A 137 6.01 9.89 15.83
CA PHE A 137 6.17 9.30 17.15
C PHE A 137 6.46 7.80 17.08
N SER A 138 5.75 7.07 16.22
CA SER A 138 5.98 5.64 15.99
C SER A 138 7.38 5.36 15.45
N ILE A 139 7.86 6.15 14.49
CA ILE A 139 9.21 6.01 13.94
C ILE A 139 10.24 6.23 15.04
N LEU A 140 10.13 7.33 15.81
CA LEU A 140 11.04 7.64 16.91
C LEU A 140 11.06 6.53 17.97
N LEU A 141 9.90 5.96 18.30
CA LEU A 141 9.79 4.88 19.28
C LEU A 141 10.48 3.60 18.79
N VAL A 142 10.32 3.24 17.51
CA VAL A 142 11.06 2.10 16.91
C VAL A 142 12.57 2.34 16.97
N TRP A 143 13.02 3.55 16.60
CA TRP A 143 14.44 3.93 16.66
C TRP A 143 15.02 3.87 18.07
N LEU A 144 14.22 4.15 19.11
CA LEU A 144 14.65 4.05 20.50
C LEU A 144 14.74 2.60 20.98
N ILE A 145 13.85 1.72 20.50
CA ILE A 145 13.77 0.32 20.93
C ILE A 145 14.85 -0.55 20.27
N ILE A 146 15.17 -0.31 18.98
CA ILE A 146 16.13 -1.14 18.22
C ILE A 146 17.48 -1.30 18.95
N PRO A 147 18.14 -0.23 19.45
CA PRO A 147 19.40 -0.35 20.18
C PRO A 147 19.28 -1.12 21.50
N VAL A 148 18.15 -0.98 22.19
CA VAL A 148 17.89 -1.68 23.48
C VAL A 148 17.78 -3.19 23.27
N LEU A 149 17.20 -3.63 22.15
CA LEU A 149 17.03 -5.04 21.83
C LEU A 149 18.33 -5.73 21.37
N LYS A 150 19.44 -4.99 21.16
CA LYS A 150 20.77 -5.50 20.74
C LYS A 150 20.69 -6.53 19.60
N GLN A 151 19.72 -6.38 18.69
CA GLN A 151 19.48 -7.38 17.66
C GLN A 151 20.45 -7.14 16.49
N PRO A 152 21.29 -8.11 16.09
CA PRO A 152 22.48 -7.83 15.28
C PRO A 152 22.19 -7.24 13.90
N TYR A 153 21.07 -7.61 13.27
CA TYR A 153 20.63 -7.04 12.01
C TYR A 153 19.13 -7.29 11.89
N PRO A 154 18.27 -6.26 11.89
CA PRO A 154 16.93 -6.46 11.42
C PRO A 154 16.97 -6.31 9.90
N HIS A 155 16.63 -7.36 9.16
CA HIS A 155 15.92 -7.08 7.92
C HIS A 155 14.68 -6.29 8.36
N GLU A 156 14.69 -4.97 8.13
CA GLU A 156 13.75 -4.01 8.70
C GLU A 156 12.30 -4.46 8.53
N ILE A 157 12.02 -5.14 7.42
CA ILE A 157 10.75 -5.80 7.09
C ILE A 157 10.28 -6.78 8.18
N ILE A 158 11.17 -7.60 8.77
CA ILE A 158 10.79 -8.58 9.80
C ILE A 158 10.37 -7.87 11.09
N ILE A 159 11.04 -6.79 11.48
CA ILE A 159 10.63 -5.98 12.64
C ILE A 159 9.28 -5.31 12.36
N TYR A 160 9.09 -4.71 11.19
CA TYR A 160 7.80 -4.10 10.84
C TYR A 160 6.67 -5.12 10.73
N LEU A 161 6.94 -6.33 10.21
CA LEU A 161 6.01 -7.45 10.22
C LEU A 161 5.70 -7.93 11.63
N LEU A 162 6.68 -8.00 12.52
CA LEU A 162 6.48 -8.39 13.92
C LEU A 162 5.62 -7.35 14.65
N ILE A 163 5.90 -6.05 14.46
CA ILE A 163 5.13 -4.95 15.04
C ILE A 163 3.71 -4.96 14.49
N GLY A 164 3.54 -5.09 13.16
CA GLY A 164 2.23 -5.15 12.51
C GLY A 164 1.41 -6.36 12.97
N THR A 165 2.05 -7.53 13.05
CA THR A 165 1.44 -8.75 13.58
C THR A 165 1.04 -8.57 15.03
N SER A 166 1.91 -8.00 15.86
CA SER A 166 1.64 -7.72 17.28
C SER A 166 0.46 -6.77 17.45
N TYR A 167 0.39 -5.71 16.64
CA TYR A 167 -0.75 -4.78 16.63
C TYR A 167 -2.06 -5.50 16.28
N TYR A 168 -2.08 -6.34 15.25
CA TYR A 168 -3.28 -7.07 14.85
C TYR A 168 -3.69 -8.12 15.89
N VAL A 169 -2.72 -8.86 16.45
CA VAL A 169 -2.95 -9.81 17.55
C VAL A 169 -3.56 -9.08 18.74
N TRP A 170 -3.05 -7.90 19.11
CA TRP A 170 -3.59 -7.11 20.21
C TRP A 170 -5.02 -6.61 19.91
N LYS A 171 -5.23 -6.02 18.73
CA LYS A 171 -6.52 -5.47 18.28
C LYS A 171 -7.62 -6.53 18.25
N TYR A 172 -7.34 -7.69 17.67
CA TYR A 172 -8.30 -8.78 17.57
C TYR A 172 -8.38 -9.60 18.86
N GLY A 173 -7.29 -9.70 19.62
CA GLY A 173 -7.27 -10.30 20.96
C GLY A 173 -8.21 -9.59 21.92
N ILE A 174 -8.19 -8.26 21.96
CA ILE A 174 -9.13 -7.47 22.79
C ILE A 174 -10.59 -7.68 22.33
N LYS A 175 -10.84 -7.70 21.01
CA LYS A 175 -12.17 -7.99 20.49
C LYS A 175 -12.67 -9.39 20.88
N LEU A 176 -11.78 -10.38 20.85
CA LEU A 176 -12.06 -11.75 21.27
C LEU A 176 -12.36 -11.82 22.77
N VAL A 177 -11.56 -11.15 23.62
CA VAL A 177 -11.83 -11.06 25.06
C VAL A 177 -13.19 -10.40 25.32
N GLY A 178 -13.53 -9.33 24.62
CA GLY A 178 -14.84 -8.69 24.74
C GLY A 178 -16.00 -9.57 24.26
N PHE A 179 -15.78 -10.41 23.24
CA PHE A 179 -16.75 -11.41 22.80
C PHE A 179 -16.94 -12.52 23.85
N LEU A 180 -15.84 -13.09 24.35
CA LEU A 180 -15.85 -14.13 25.38
C LEU A 180 -16.46 -13.63 26.68
N TYR A 181 -16.19 -12.39 27.08
CA TYR A 181 -16.81 -11.75 28.24
C TYR A 181 -18.34 -11.67 28.10
N ARG A 182 -18.84 -11.26 26.92
CA ARG A 182 -20.29 -11.22 26.63
C ARG A 182 -20.92 -12.61 26.57
N PHE A 183 -20.15 -13.64 26.23
CA PHE A 183 -20.61 -15.03 26.18
C PHE A 183 -20.60 -15.69 27.56
N ALA A 184 -19.58 -15.40 28.38
CA ALA A 184 -19.37 -15.97 29.70
C ALA A 184 -20.23 -15.32 30.80
N ILE A 185 -20.62 -14.05 30.63
CA ILE A 185 -21.63 -13.41 31.47
C ILE A 185 -22.95 -13.46 30.72
N PRO A 186 -23.79 -14.50 30.92
CA PRO A 186 -25.13 -14.51 30.37
C PRO A 186 -25.87 -13.32 30.98
N ASN A 187 -26.22 -12.38 30.11
CA ASN A 187 -26.93 -11.17 30.49
C ASN A 187 -28.30 -11.57 31.08
N LYS A 188 -28.41 -11.63 32.42
CA LYS A 188 -29.66 -11.92 33.14
C LYS A 188 -30.76 -10.85 32.91
N ASN A 189 -30.46 -9.76 32.18
CA ASN A 189 -31.39 -8.67 31.90
C ASN A 189 -31.84 -8.54 30.44
N PHE A 190 -31.72 -9.58 29.61
CA PHE A 190 -32.49 -9.62 28.34
C PHE A 190 -33.91 -10.16 28.59
N LYS A 191 -34.69 -9.42 29.39
CA LYS A 191 -36.16 -9.56 29.46
C LYS A 191 -36.79 -8.21 29.12
N ARG A 192 -37.27 -8.10 27.86
CA ARG A 192 -38.18 -7.06 27.30
C ARG A 192 -37.57 -5.63 27.32
N ILE A 193 -37.62 -4.83 26.27
CA ILE A 193 -38.65 -4.54 25.26
C ILE A 193 -37.95 -4.26 23.93
#